data_AF-A0A836ULU0-F1
#
_entry.id   AF-A0A836ULU0-F1
#
_cell.length_a   1.000
_cell.length_b   1.000
_cell.length_c   1.000
_cell.angle_alpha   90.00
_cell.angle_beta   90.00
_cell.angle_gamma   90.00
#
_symmetry.space_group_name_H-M   'P 1'
#
loop_
_entity.id
_entity.type
_entity.pdbx_description
1 polymer ?
#
loop_
_entity_poly.entity_id
_entity_poly.type
_entity_poly.pdbx_seq_one_letter_code
_entity_poly.pdbx_strand_id
1 'polypeptide(L)'
;MPRFILLFAFGALVVAGSQVALALGIHPEHLASLRYILISGVGLTVGTAMAATGLMGLAEGYQLTARQLGSLLQSKTYDKALQLVVRSDDQLQSQNRHFWQAYCSIGLSLSLFLAGLLSISILLGESSFFVYMAGLSAGVGILGVIGAIWGIQGLRCARQCQKIAESDSTLLTAQPDYIAEAPRPTAKAPAKISWSSNHKRSSSYSRALAKRPPVASR
;
A
#
# COMPACT_ATOMS: atom_id res chain seq x y z
N MET A 1 -6.01 -9.38 12.01
CA MET A 1 -6.11 -9.80 10.60
C MET A 1 -7.14 -10.91 10.30
N PRO A 2 -7.14 -12.10 10.94
CA PRO A 2 -8.08 -13.17 10.57
C PRO A 2 -9.54 -12.74 10.69
N ARG A 3 -9.85 -11.87 11.66
CA ARG A 3 -11.18 -11.27 11.83
C ARG A 3 -11.72 -10.55 10.58
N PHE A 4 -10.87 -9.84 9.84
CA PHE A 4 -11.31 -9.05 8.67
C PHE A 4 -11.53 -9.92 7.44
N ILE A 5 -10.68 -10.94 7.28
CA ILE A 5 -10.87 -11.99 6.27
C ILE A 5 -12.17 -12.76 6.54
N LEU A 6 -12.40 -13.16 7.79
CA LEU A 6 -13.63 -13.83 8.17
C LEU A 6 -14.84 -12.93 7.95
N LEU A 7 -14.77 -11.66 8.36
CA LEU A 7 -15.85 -10.70 8.14
C LEU A 7 -16.17 -10.52 6.65
N PHE A 8 -15.15 -10.44 5.80
CA PHE A 8 -15.32 -10.41 4.35
C PHE A 8 -15.99 -11.67 3.82
N ALA A 9 -15.51 -12.85 4.23
CA ALA A 9 -16.05 -14.13 3.78
C ALA A 9 -17.51 -14.32 4.22
N PHE A 10 -17.83 -13.99 5.48
CA PHE A 10 -19.20 -14.01 5.99
C PHE A 10 -20.08 -13.01 5.25
N GLY A 11 -19.61 -11.78 5.04
CA GLY A 11 -20.33 -10.77 4.26
C GLY A 11 -20.64 -11.24 2.84
N ALA A 12 -19.65 -11.78 2.13
CA ALA A 12 -19.83 -12.32 0.78
C ALA A 12 -20.82 -13.48 0.74
N LEU A 13 -20.80 -14.37 1.74
CA LEU A 13 -21.72 -15.50 1.84
C LEU A 13 -23.16 -15.04 2.13
N VAL A 14 -23.32 -14.06 3.01
CA VAL A 14 -24.62 -13.43 3.29
C VAL A 14 -25.16 -12.73 2.05
N VAL A 15 -24.32 -12.03 1.29
CA VAL A 15 -24.70 -11.40 0.01
C VAL A 15 -25.16 -12.45 -0.99
N ALA A 16 -24.39 -13.52 -1.19
CA ALA A 16 -24.74 -14.60 -2.11
C ALA A 16 -26.07 -15.25 -1.73
N GLY A 17 -26.26 -15.61 -0.45
CA GLY A 17 -27.51 -16.19 0.04
C GLY A 17 -28.70 -15.25 -0.10
N SER A 18 -28.51 -13.96 0.21
CA SER A 18 -29.55 -12.94 0.09
C SER A 18 -29.96 -12.71 -1.37
N GLN A 19 -29.01 -12.72 -2.30
CA GLN A 19 -29.30 -12.63 -3.73
C GLN A 19 -30.11 -13.83 -4.22
N VAL A 20 -29.72 -15.05 -3.85
CA VAL A 20 -30.47 -16.26 -4.19
C VAL A 20 -31.89 -16.22 -3.62
N ALA A 21 -32.04 -15.81 -2.36
CA ALA A 21 -33.33 -15.69 -1.71
C ALA A 21 -34.21 -14.59 -2.33
N LEU A 22 -33.63 -13.46 -2.72
CA LEU A 22 -34.33 -12.37 -3.39
C LEU A 22 -34.83 -12.81 -4.77
N ALA A 23 -33.96 -13.50 -5.52
CA ALA A 23 -34.28 -14.00 -6.84
C ALA A 23 -35.39 -15.07 -6.81
N LEU A 24 -35.31 -16.02 -5.87
CA LEU A 24 -36.39 -16.96 -5.56
C LEU A 24 -37.73 -16.27 -5.26
N GLY A 25 -37.70 -15.11 -4.60
CA GLY A 25 -38.89 -14.37 -4.20
C GLY A 25 -39.51 -13.50 -5.29
N ILE A 26 -38.82 -13.26 -6.40
CA ILE A 26 -39.28 -12.38 -7.48
C ILE A 26 -40.00 -13.16 -8.60
N HIS A 27 -39.85 -14.48 -8.64
CA HIS A 27 -40.44 -15.29 -9.70
C HIS A 27 -41.99 -15.24 -9.68
N PRO A 28 -42.66 -15.01 -10.83
CA PRO A 28 -44.12 -14.77 -10.87
C PRO A 28 -44.98 -15.93 -10.35
N GLU A 29 -44.51 -17.16 -10.46
CA GLU A 29 -45.20 -18.35 -9.93
C GLU A 29 -45.06 -18.53 -8.41
N HIS A 30 -44.12 -17.84 -7.78
CA HIS A 30 -43.94 -17.82 -6.33
C HIS A 30 -44.19 -16.39 -5.85
N LEU A 31 -45.44 -16.09 -5.49
CA LEU A 31 -45.79 -14.88 -4.73
C LEU A 31 -45.13 -14.96 -3.34
N ALA A 32 -43.83 -14.70 -3.26
CA ALA A 32 -43.17 -14.55 -2.00
C ALA A 32 -43.76 -13.32 -1.32
N SER A 33 -44.17 -13.48 -0.06
CA SER A 33 -44.62 -12.38 0.78
C SER A 33 -43.61 -11.24 0.68
N LEU A 34 -44.08 -10.00 0.57
CA LEU A 34 -43.27 -8.77 0.61
C LEU A 34 -42.18 -8.83 1.70
N ARG A 35 -42.47 -9.50 2.82
CA ARG A 35 -41.56 -9.78 3.93
C ARG A 35 -40.26 -10.49 3.49
N TYR A 36 -40.33 -11.47 2.60
CA TYR A 36 -39.15 -12.19 2.10
C TYR A 36 -38.25 -11.29 1.24
N ILE A 37 -38.84 -10.47 0.37
CA ILE A 37 -38.09 -9.49 -0.43
C ILE A 37 -37.38 -8.49 0.50
N LEU A 38 -38.09 -8.02 1.52
CA LEU A 38 -37.55 -7.07 2.52
C LEU A 38 -36.40 -7.70 3.33
N ILE A 39 -36.57 -8.94 3.82
CA ILE A 39 -35.52 -9.67 4.56
C ILE A 39 -34.29 -9.89 3.68
N SER A 40 -34.48 -10.34 2.44
CA SER A 40 -33.38 -10.55 1.49
C SER A 40 -32.68 -9.24 1.15
N GLY A 41 -33.42 -8.14 0.97
CA GLY A 41 -32.85 -6.81 0.77
C GLY A 41 -32.00 -6.35 1.96
N VAL A 42 -32.50 -6.51 3.19
CA VAL A 42 -31.73 -6.22 4.41
C VAL A 42 -30.49 -7.10 4.47
N GLY A 43 -30.60 -8.41 4.23
CA GLY A 43 -29.46 -9.32 4.19
C GLY A 43 -28.40 -8.88 3.18
N LEU A 44 -28.81 -8.39 2.02
CA LEU A 44 -27.91 -7.88 0.97
C LEU A 44 -27.17 -6.62 1.42
N THR A 45 -27.87 -5.68 2.08
CA THR A 45 -27.23 -4.47 2.64
C THR A 45 -26.25 -4.81 3.76
N VAL A 46 -26.64 -5.67 4.69
CA VAL A 46 -25.80 -6.10 5.82
C VAL A 46 -24.59 -6.87 5.33
N GLY A 47 -24.79 -7.83 4.42
CA GLY A 47 -23.71 -8.62 3.84
C GLY A 47 -22.71 -7.75 3.08
N THR A 48 -23.19 -6.80 2.27
CA THR A 48 -22.33 -5.87 1.54
C THR A 48 -21.53 -4.98 2.50
N ALA A 49 -22.19 -4.46 3.54
CA ALA A 49 -21.52 -3.66 4.56
C ALA A 49 -20.43 -4.47 5.28
N MET A 50 -20.72 -5.70 5.71
CA MET A 50 -19.74 -6.60 6.32
C MET A 50 -18.56 -6.89 5.38
N ALA A 51 -18.84 -7.15 4.10
CA ALA A 51 -17.81 -7.37 3.09
C ALA A 51 -16.91 -6.13 2.91
N ALA A 52 -17.52 -4.94 2.79
CA ALA A 52 -16.81 -3.68 2.66
C ALA A 52 -15.96 -3.37 3.90
N THR A 53 -16.50 -3.57 5.11
CA THR A 53 -15.75 -3.39 6.36
C THR A 53 -14.59 -4.38 6.46
N GLY A 54 -14.78 -5.63 6.04
CA GLY A 54 -13.70 -6.62 5.97
C GLY A 54 -12.56 -6.20 5.05
N LEU A 55 -12.90 -5.66 3.87
CA LEU A 55 -11.92 -5.10 2.95
C LEU A 55 -11.24 -3.85 3.51
N MET A 56 -11.99 -2.88 4.04
CA MET A 56 -11.42 -1.68 4.64
C MET A 56 -10.43 -2.01 5.76
N GLY A 57 -10.77 -2.96 6.64
CA GLY A 57 -9.87 -3.40 7.72
C GLY A 57 -8.59 -4.07 7.22
N LEU A 58 -8.62 -4.73 6.05
CA LEU A 58 -7.42 -5.26 5.40
C LEU A 58 -6.53 -4.13 4.86
N ALA A 59 -7.12 -3.15 4.20
CA ALA A 59 -6.40 -2.01 3.64
C ALA A 59 -5.76 -1.14 4.74
N GLU A 60 -6.52 -0.82 5.78
CA GLU A 60 -6.03 -0.02 6.91
C GLU A 60 -4.88 -0.72 7.64
N GLY A 61 -5.02 -2.02 7.93
CA GLY A 61 -3.97 -2.77 8.60
C GLY A 61 -2.69 -2.86 7.78
N TYR A 62 -2.78 -3.02 6.45
CA TYR A 62 -1.61 -2.96 5.59
C TYR A 62 -0.98 -1.56 5.55
N GLN A 63 -1.80 -0.50 5.44
CA GLN A 63 -1.31 0.86 5.36
C GLN A 63 -0.55 1.29 6.63
N LEU A 64 -1.02 0.87 7.80
CA LEU A 64 -0.32 1.10 9.07
C LEU A 64 1.06 0.42 9.07
N THR A 65 1.13 -0.86 8.69
CA THR A 65 2.40 -1.60 8.61
C THR A 65 3.34 -0.99 7.56
N ALA A 66 2.84 -0.63 6.39
CA ALA A 66 3.64 -0.03 5.31
C ALA A 66 4.21 1.34 5.71
N ARG A 67 3.43 2.18 6.41
CA ARG A 67 3.91 3.47 6.94
C ARG A 67 4.99 3.28 7.99
N GLN A 68 4.78 2.35 8.91
CA GLN A 68 5.78 2.03 9.94
C GLN A 68 7.07 1.52 9.28
N LEU A 69 6.97 0.62 8.30
CA LEU A 69 8.10 0.08 7.57
C LEU A 69 8.89 1.18 6.83
N GLY A 70 8.20 2.10 6.15
CA GLY A 70 8.84 3.26 5.51
C GLY A 70 9.59 4.15 6.51
N SER A 71 9.02 4.43 7.68
CA SER A 71 9.70 5.20 8.73
C SER A 71 10.93 4.49 9.30
N LEU A 72 10.88 3.16 9.42
CA LEU A 72 11.99 2.34 9.91
C LEU A 72 13.13 2.27 8.88
N LEU A 73 12.81 2.16 7.59
CA LEU A 73 13.80 2.17 6.51
C LEU A 73 14.61 3.48 6.46
N GLN A 74 14.02 4.60 6.84
CA GLN A 74 14.70 5.91 6.88
C GLN A 74 15.52 6.13 8.16
N SER A 75 15.18 5.46 9.26
CA SER A 75 15.75 5.72 10.59
C SER A 75 16.75 4.67 11.08
N LYS A 76 16.75 3.47 10.51
CA LYS A 76 17.59 2.34 10.95
C LYS A 76 18.83 2.16 10.07
N THR A 77 19.92 1.71 10.69
CA THR A 77 21.17 1.42 9.98
C THR A 77 21.08 0.05 9.33
N TYR A 78 21.12 -0.01 7.99
CA TYR A 78 20.95 -1.25 7.25
C TYR A 78 22.17 -2.17 7.34
N ASP A 79 22.05 -3.29 8.06
CA ASP A 79 23.02 -4.39 7.96
C ASP A 79 22.73 -5.24 6.70
N LYS A 80 23.69 -5.33 5.78
CA LYS A 80 23.61 -6.12 4.55
C LYS A 80 23.47 -7.63 4.81
N ALA A 81 23.80 -8.09 6.01
CA ALA A 81 23.62 -9.48 6.42
C ALA A 81 22.14 -9.85 6.66
N LEU A 82 21.24 -8.88 6.92
CA LEU A 82 19.82 -9.16 7.06
C LEU A 82 19.17 -9.44 5.70
N GLN A 83 18.55 -10.60 5.56
CA GLN A 83 17.72 -10.95 4.40
C GLN A 83 16.34 -10.30 4.49
N LEU A 84 16.30 -8.97 4.38
CA LEU A 84 15.05 -8.21 4.23
C LEU A 84 14.55 -8.37 2.78
N VAL A 85 13.24 -8.60 2.63
CA VAL A 85 12.57 -8.65 1.31
C VAL A 85 12.39 -7.24 0.77
N VAL A 86 12.10 -6.28 1.65
CA VAL A 86 11.99 -4.85 1.34
C VAL A 86 13.22 -4.12 1.87
N ARG A 87 14.11 -3.72 0.97
CA ARG A 87 15.41 -3.07 1.28
C ARG A 87 15.46 -1.59 0.89
N SER A 88 14.53 -1.13 0.05
CA SER A 88 14.50 0.24 -0.44
C SER A 88 13.07 0.76 -0.56
N ASP A 89 12.93 2.08 -0.62
CA ASP A 89 11.65 2.75 -0.88
C ASP A 89 11.03 2.30 -2.21
N ASP A 90 11.82 2.02 -3.24
CA ASP A 90 11.33 1.50 -4.53
C ASP A 90 10.69 0.12 -4.38
N GLN A 91 11.28 -0.76 -3.56
CA GLN A 91 10.72 -2.09 -3.30
C GLN A 91 9.43 -2.00 -2.47
N LEU A 92 9.38 -1.06 -1.51
CA LEU A 92 8.17 -0.78 -0.75
C LEU A 92 7.05 -0.25 -1.65
N GLN A 93 7.36 0.62 -2.61
CA GLN A 93 6.39 1.11 -3.60
C GLN A 93 5.88 -0.01 -4.51
N SER A 94 6.77 -0.88 -4.99
CA SER A 94 6.39 -2.05 -5.78
C SER A 94 5.45 -2.97 -5.00
N GLN A 95 5.78 -3.26 -3.73
CA GLN A 95 4.94 -4.08 -2.86
C GLN A 95 3.58 -3.43 -2.59
N ASN A 96 3.54 -2.12 -2.34
CA ASN A 96 2.30 -1.35 -2.21
C ASN A 96 1.43 -1.48 -3.46
N ARG A 97 2.02 -1.36 -4.66
CA ARG A 97 1.29 -1.52 -5.92
C ARG A 97 0.68 -2.91 -6.05
N HIS A 98 1.44 -3.97 -5.72
CA HIS A 98 0.94 -5.33 -5.74
C HIS A 98 -0.21 -5.56 -4.75
N PHE A 99 -0.09 -5.01 -3.54
CA PHE A 99 -1.16 -5.07 -2.54
C PHE A 99 -2.44 -4.39 -3.04
N TRP A 100 -2.35 -3.16 -3.55
CA TRP A 100 -3.52 -2.43 -4.05
C TRP A 100 -4.14 -3.08 -5.27
N GLN A 101 -3.34 -3.66 -6.15
CA GLN A 101 -3.84 -4.42 -7.29
C GLN A 101 -4.62 -5.67 -6.83
N ALA A 102 -4.10 -6.41 -5.85
CA ALA A 102 -4.79 -7.55 -5.25
C ALA A 102 -6.04 -7.13 -4.47
N TYR A 103 -6.01 -5.98 -3.80
CA TYR A 103 -7.16 -5.41 -3.11
C TYR A 103 -8.29 -5.06 -4.09
N CYS A 104 -7.96 -4.36 -5.18
CA CYS A 104 -8.92 -4.01 -6.23
C CYS A 104 -9.48 -5.26 -6.91
N SER A 105 -8.69 -6.31 -7.12
CA SER A 105 -9.19 -7.54 -7.74
C SER A 105 -10.22 -8.26 -6.88
N ILE A 106 -10.09 -8.24 -5.54
CA ILE A 106 -11.11 -8.80 -4.63
C ILE A 106 -12.43 -8.00 -4.73
N GLY A 107 -12.35 -6.67 -4.75
CA GLY A 107 -13.53 -5.81 -4.92
C GLY A 107 -14.22 -6.02 -6.26
N LEU A 108 -13.43 -6.13 -7.33
CA LEU A 108 -13.93 -6.41 -8.68
C LEU A 108 -14.58 -7.80 -8.77
N SER A 109 -13.99 -8.83 -8.17
CA SER A 109 -14.59 -10.18 -8.21
C SER A 109 -15.94 -10.22 -7.53
N LEU A 110 -16.10 -9.55 -6.38
CA LEU A 110 -17.38 -9.46 -5.68
C LEU A 110 -18.41 -8.68 -6.51
N SER A 111 -17.99 -7.58 -7.13
CA SER A 111 -18.84 -6.75 -7.97
C SER A 111 -19.31 -7.48 -9.24
N LEU A 112 -18.41 -8.21 -9.90
CA LEU A 112 -18.73 -9.05 -11.07
C LEU A 112 -19.66 -10.20 -10.71
N PHE A 113 -19.47 -10.84 -9.55
CA PHE A 113 -20.37 -11.87 -9.05
C PHE A 113 -21.79 -11.32 -8.86
N LEU A 114 -21.91 -10.18 -8.18
CA LEU A 114 -23.20 -9.51 -7.93
C LEU A 114 -23.89 -9.08 -9.23
N ALA A 115 -23.15 -8.43 -10.13
CA ALA A 115 -23.67 -7.97 -11.42
C ALA A 115 -24.08 -9.16 -12.30
N GLY A 116 -23.31 -10.24 -12.29
CA GLY A 116 -23.61 -11.46 -13.04
C GLY A 116 -24.88 -12.14 -12.54
N LEU A 117 -25.07 -12.27 -11.22
CA LEU A 117 -26.31 -12.82 -10.66
C LEU A 117 -27.54 -11.96 -10.95
N LEU A 118 -27.39 -10.63 -10.88
CA LEU A 118 -28.47 -9.72 -11.25
C LEU A 118 -28.82 -9.88 -12.74
N SER A 119 -27.82 -9.96 -13.61
CA SER A 119 -28.01 -10.16 -15.05
C SER A 119 -28.75 -11.47 -15.37
N ILE A 120 -28.34 -12.58 -14.75
CA ILE A 120 -29.00 -13.89 -14.88
C ILE A 120 -30.45 -13.82 -14.39
N SER A 121 -30.69 -13.15 -13.27
CA SER A 121 -32.04 -13.00 -12.70
C SER A 121 -32.97 -12.20 -13.62
N ILE A 122 -32.46 -11.14 -14.27
CA ILE A 122 -33.22 -10.34 -15.24
C ILE A 122 -33.49 -11.15 -16.51
N LEU A 123 -32.47 -11.82 -17.05
CA LEU A 123 -32.58 -12.56 -18.30
C LEU A 123 -33.56 -13.74 -18.21
N LEU A 124 -33.64 -14.39 -17.04
CA LEU A 124 -34.51 -15.54 -16.81
C LEU A 124 -35.87 -15.15 -16.22
N GLY A 125 -36.14 -13.87 -15.97
CA GLY A 125 -37.34 -13.42 -15.25
C GLY A 125 -38.67 -13.81 -15.91
N GLU A 126 -38.68 -13.99 -17.23
CA GLU A 126 -39.86 -14.40 -18.01
C GLU A 126 -39.88 -15.91 -18.34
N SER A 127 -38.87 -16.67 -17.87
CA SER A 127 -38.78 -18.11 -18.12
C SER A 127 -39.66 -18.91 -17.14
N SER A 128 -39.83 -20.21 -17.41
CA SER A 128 -40.51 -21.09 -16.45
C SER A 128 -39.68 -21.25 -15.17
N PHE A 129 -40.35 -21.50 -14.04
CA PHE A 129 -39.68 -21.60 -12.73
C PHE A 129 -38.54 -22.61 -12.71
N PHE A 130 -38.69 -23.73 -13.40
CA PHE A 130 -37.65 -24.75 -13.50
C PHE A 130 -36.40 -24.24 -14.22
N VAL A 131 -36.58 -23.53 -15.35
CA VAL A 131 -35.48 -22.94 -16.13
C VAL A 131 -34.83 -21.80 -15.35
N TYR A 132 -35.62 -20.98 -14.67
CA TYR A 132 -35.16 -19.94 -13.77
C TYR A 132 -34.23 -20.51 -12.68
N MET A 133 -34.70 -21.53 -11.96
CA MET A 133 -33.95 -22.17 -10.89
C MET A 133 -32.68 -22.88 -11.37
N ALA A 134 -32.76 -23.58 -12.50
CA ALA A 134 -31.60 -24.22 -13.11
C ALA A 134 -30.56 -23.18 -13.53
N GLY A 135 -30.98 -22.10 -14.18
CA GLY A 135 -30.07 -21.03 -14.60
C GLY A 135 -29.47 -20.26 -13.43
N LEU A 136 -30.25 -20.02 -12.37
CA LEU A 136 -29.77 -19.31 -11.19
C LEU A 136 -28.78 -20.15 -10.37
N SER A 137 -29.08 -21.43 -10.15
CA SER A 137 -28.17 -22.36 -9.48
C SER A 137 -26.86 -22.55 -10.27
N ALA A 138 -26.96 -22.70 -11.60
CA ALA A 138 -25.78 -22.75 -12.47
C ALA A 138 -24.99 -21.43 -12.41
N GLY A 139 -25.67 -20.28 -12.42
CA GLY A 139 -25.08 -18.96 -12.28
C GLY A 139 -24.30 -18.79 -10.98
N VAL A 140 -24.92 -19.13 -9.85
CA VAL A 140 -24.27 -19.10 -8.53
C VAL A 140 -23.08 -20.05 -8.48
N GLY A 141 -23.21 -21.26 -9.03
CA GLY A 141 -22.12 -22.22 -9.09
C GLY A 141 -20.93 -21.69 -9.89
N ILE A 142 -21.17 -21.30 -11.15
CA ILE A 142 -20.11 -20.88 -12.08
C ILE A 142 -19.49 -19.54 -11.63
N LEU A 143 -20.31 -18.50 -11.47
CA LEU A 143 -19.83 -17.17 -11.09
C LEU A 143 -19.27 -17.18 -9.67
N GLY A 144 -19.87 -17.95 -8.76
CA GLY A 144 -19.39 -18.10 -7.39
C GLY A 144 -18.04 -18.76 -7.33
N VAL A 145 -17.80 -19.84 -8.09
CA VAL A 145 -16.48 -20.49 -8.15
C VAL A 145 -15.44 -19.57 -8.78
N ILE A 146 -15.74 -18.92 -9.91
CA ILE A 146 -14.81 -17.99 -10.57
C ILE A 146 -14.47 -16.83 -9.62
N GLY A 147 -15.49 -16.21 -9.04
CA GLY A 147 -15.35 -15.12 -8.08
C GLY A 147 -14.57 -15.54 -6.83
N ALA A 148 -14.82 -16.75 -6.31
CA ALA A 148 -14.10 -17.29 -5.16
C ALA A 148 -12.63 -17.55 -5.48
N ILE A 149 -12.31 -18.10 -6.65
CA ILE A 149 -10.91 -18.34 -7.05
C ILE A 149 -10.16 -17.01 -7.12
N TRP A 150 -10.70 -16.02 -7.82
CA TRP A 150 -10.08 -14.69 -7.93
C TRP A 150 -9.99 -13.98 -6.58
N GLY A 151 -11.06 -13.99 -5.78
CA GLY A 151 -11.10 -13.39 -4.47
C GLY A 151 -10.11 -14.04 -3.50
N ILE A 152 -10.03 -15.37 -3.46
CA ILE A 152 -9.08 -16.11 -2.60
C ILE A 152 -7.64 -15.84 -3.04
N GLN A 153 -7.36 -15.82 -4.34
CA GLN A 153 -6.02 -15.50 -4.84
C GLN A 153 -5.60 -14.07 -4.47
N GLY A 154 -6.48 -13.08 -4.68
CA GLY A 154 -6.25 -11.70 -4.26
C GLY A 154 -6.02 -11.59 -2.75
N LEU A 155 -6.84 -12.28 -1.95
CA LEU A 155 -6.73 -12.29 -0.50
C LEU A 155 -5.43 -12.94 -0.01
N ARG A 156 -5.01 -14.04 -0.64
CA ARG A 156 -3.73 -14.71 -0.35
C ARG A 156 -2.55 -13.79 -0.66
N CYS A 157 -2.58 -13.12 -1.81
CA CYS A 157 -1.54 -12.17 -2.21
C CYS A 157 -1.47 -10.99 -1.23
N ALA A 158 -2.61 -10.35 -0.93
CA ALA A 158 -2.67 -9.26 0.04
C ALA A 158 -2.14 -9.67 1.43
N ARG A 159 -2.50 -10.87 1.89
CA ARG A 159 -2.02 -11.43 3.17
C ARG A 159 -0.52 -11.75 3.15
N GLN A 160 0.02 -12.22 2.02
CA GLN A 160 1.45 -12.46 1.87
C GLN A 160 2.24 -11.15 1.92
N CYS A 161 1.81 -10.13 1.16
CA CYS A 161 2.42 -8.80 1.19
C CYS A 161 2.45 -8.23 2.61
N GLN A 162 1.34 -8.36 3.34
CA GLN A 162 1.29 -7.89 4.72
C GLN A 162 2.22 -8.68 5.66
N LYS A 163 2.23 -10.02 5.57
CA LYS A 163 3.12 -10.85 6.40
C LYS A 163 4.59 -10.49 6.20
N ILE A 164 4.98 -10.24 4.95
CA ILE A 164 6.35 -9.80 4.61
C ILE A 164 6.62 -8.43 5.23
N ALA A 165 5.69 -7.48 5.11
CA ALA A 165 5.86 -6.16 5.70
C ALA A 165 5.94 -6.22 7.25
N GLU A 166 5.13 -7.08 7.88
CA GLU A 166 5.18 -7.32 9.33
C GLU A 166 6.53 -7.92 9.74
N SER A 167 7.01 -8.97 9.06
CA SER A 167 8.30 -9.59 9.38
C SER A 167 9.48 -8.64 9.17
N ASP A 168 9.47 -7.86 8.09
CA ASP A 168 10.54 -6.91 7.81
C ASP A 168 10.53 -5.77 8.85
N SER A 169 9.34 -5.32 9.27
CA SER A 169 9.21 -4.29 10.31
C SER A 169 9.73 -4.76 11.67
N THR A 170 9.48 -6.01 12.07
CA THR A 170 9.95 -6.54 13.35
C THR A 170 11.47 -6.72 13.35
N LEU A 171 12.04 -7.19 12.23
CA LEU A 171 13.49 -7.31 12.06
C LEU A 171 14.18 -5.93 12.09
N LEU A 172 13.62 -4.93 11.42
CA LEU A 172 14.16 -3.56 11.44
C LEU A 172 14.00 -2.87 12.80
N THR A 173 12.91 -3.15 13.52
CA THR A 173 12.72 -2.61 14.88
C THR A 173 13.81 -3.11 15.84
N ALA A 174 14.30 -4.35 15.64
CA ALA A 174 15.38 -4.93 16.43
C ALA A 174 16.78 -4.37 16.10
N GLN A 175 16.93 -3.61 15.01
CA GLN A 175 18.20 -2.99 14.65
C GLN A 175 18.45 -1.69 15.42
N PRO A 176 19.73 -1.35 15.69
CA PRO A 176 20.07 -0.06 16.28
C PRO A 176 19.68 1.10 15.37
N ASP A 177 19.21 2.19 15.97
CA ASP A 177 18.92 3.43 15.25
C ASP A 177 20.18 3.98 14.60
N TYR A 178 20.01 4.59 13.43
CA TYR A 178 21.08 5.36 12.80
C TYR A 178 21.34 6.61 13.64
N ILE A 179 22.38 6.56 14.47
CA ILE A 179 22.93 7.75 15.09
C ILE A 179 23.72 8.46 13.98
N ALA A 180 23.13 9.48 13.38
CA ALA A 180 23.89 10.40 12.53
C ALA A 180 25.06 10.93 13.37
N GLU A 181 26.27 10.46 13.11
CA GLU A 181 27.48 10.96 13.73
C GLU A 181 27.47 12.47 13.47
N ALA A 182 27.22 13.28 14.52
CA ALA A 182 27.20 14.72 14.40
C ALA A 182 28.46 15.13 13.65
N PRO A 183 28.38 15.97 12.60
CA PRO A 183 29.54 16.30 11.79
C PRO A 183 30.64 16.72 12.74
N ARG A 184 31.70 15.89 12.84
CA ARG A 184 32.84 16.21 13.71
C ARG A 184 33.22 17.63 13.32
N PRO A 185 33.18 18.62 14.24
CA PRO A 185 33.59 19.95 13.89
C PRO A 185 34.97 19.79 13.27
N THR A 186 35.07 20.12 11.98
CA THR A 186 36.33 20.07 11.26
C THR A 186 37.28 20.85 12.13
N ALA A 187 38.26 20.16 12.71
CA ALA A 187 39.24 20.77 13.58
C ALA A 187 39.78 21.95 12.78
N LYS A 188 39.38 23.18 13.16
CA LYS A 188 39.91 24.39 12.55
C LYS A 188 41.42 24.20 12.68
N ALA A 189 42.10 24.07 11.54
CA ALA A 189 43.54 24.04 11.53
C ALA A 189 43.99 25.20 12.43
N PRO A 190 44.84 24.94 13.45
CA PRO A 190 45.20 25.97 14.41
C PRO A 190 45.64 27.20 13.62
N ALA A 191 45.07 28.36 13.98
CA ALA A 191 45.33 29.61 13.30
C ALA A 191 46.85 29.73 13.10
N LYS A 192 47.28 29.81 11.84
CA LYS A 192 48.70 29.87 11.48
C LYS A 192 49.26 31.12 12.15
N ILE A 193 49.94 30.95 13.29
CA ILE A 193 50.58 32.05 14.02
C ILE A 193 51.66 32.58 13.09
N SER A 194 51.38 33.68 12.38
CA SER A 194 52.38 34.38 11.61
C SER A 194 53.28 35.11 12.59
N TRP A 195 54.42 34.53 12.91
CA TRP A 195 55.50 35.24 13.57
C TRP A 195 55.98 36.32 12.60
N SER A 196 55.47 37.54 12.75
CA SER A 196 56.01 38.70 12.06
C SER A 196 57.41 38.98 12.62
N SER A 197 58.44 38.45 11.97
CA SER A 197 59.83 38.86 12.21
C SER A 197 60.05 40.26 11.62
N ASN A 198 59.48 41.26 12.30
CA ASN A 198 59.66 42.66 11.95
C ASN A 198 60.95 43.18 12.61
N HIS A 199 62.11 42.73 12.12
CA HIS A 199 63.38 43.38 12.41
C HIS A 199 63.73 44.32 11.25
N LYS A 200 63.18 45.54 11.33
CA LYS A 200 63.67 46.71 10.61
C LYS A 200 65.12 46.98 11.03
N ARG A 201 66.08 46.57 10.21
CA ARG A 201 67.46 47.06 10.28
C ARG A 201 67.49 48.40 9.52
N SER A 202 67.53 49.49 10.28
CA SER A 202 67.84 50.82 9.77
C SER A 202 69.26 50.79 9.21
N SER A 203 69.39 50.97 7.90
CA SER A 203 70.67 51.17 7.20
C SER A 203 70.65 52.57 6.62
N SER A 204 71.10 53.52 7.40
CA SER A 204 71.42 54.88 6.98
C SER A 204 72.82 54.86 6.36
N TYR A 205 72.93 55.26 5.09
CA TYR A 205 74.11 55.45 4.20
C TYR A 205 73.90 54.63 2.91
N SER A 206 73.93 55.17 1.68
CA SER A 206 74.66 56.32 1.18
C SER A 206 74.09 56.85 -0.13
N ARG A 207 74.22 58.18 -0.28
CA ARG A 207 74.76 58.86 -1.47
C ARG A 207 73.84 59.01 -2.69
N ALA A 208 73.26 60.21 -2.74
CA ALA A 208 72.90 60.93 -3.94
C ALA A 208 74.08 61.11 -4.90
N LEU A 209 73.85 60.79 -6.17
CA LEU A 209 74.51 61.35 -7.36
C LEU A 209 73.61 60.98 -8.54
N ALA A 210 72.69 61.87 -8.91
CA ALA A 210 72.87 62.80 -10.01
C ALA A 210 73.05 62.11 -11.36
N LYS A 211 71.97 62.03 -12.16
CA LYS A 211 71.88 62.77 -13.44
C LYS A 211 70.53 62.53 -14.11
N ARG A 212 70.15 63.57 -14.84
CA ARG A 212 68.88 63.91 -15.48
C ARG A 212 68.56 63.06 -16.74
N PRO A 213 67.32 63.19 -17.28
CA PRO A 213 66.65 62.33 -18.28
C PRO A 213 67.14 62.72 -19.72
N PRO A 214 66.52 62.40 -20.89
CA PRO A 214 65.16 61.92 -21.23
C PRO A 214 65.17 60.74 -22.25
N VAL A 215 64.07 60.23 -22.77
CA VAL A 215 63.38 60.71 -23.99
C VAL A 215 62.17 59.81 -24.24
N ALA A 216 61.04 60.43 -24.58
CA ALA A 216 59.88 59.77 -25.15
C ALA A 216 60.12 59.44 -26.64
N SER A 217 59.69 58.28 -27.08
CA SER A 217 59.32 58.09 -28.48
C SER A 217 58.13 57.12 -28.56
N ARG A 218 57.18 57.52 -29.40
CA ARG A 218 55.92 56.87 -29.76
C ARG A 218 56.08 55.42 -30.20
#